data_AF-J9EQJ9-F1
#
_entry.id   AF-J9EQJ9-F1
#
_cell.length_a   1.000
_cell.length_b   1.000
_cell.length_c   1.000
_cell.angle_alpha   90.00
_cell.angle_beta   90.00
_cell.angle_gamma   90.00
#
_symmetry.space_group_name_H-M   'P 1'
#
loop_
_entity.id
_entity.type
_entity.pdbx_description
1 polymer ?
#
loop_
_entity_poly.entity_id
_entity_poly.type
_entity_poly.pdbx_seq_one_letter_code
_entity_poly.pdbx_strand_id
1 'polypeptide(L)'
;MFARKVKSADFTASLQRFADLHRDCASRAKHLKLALDALCIKDKRQFMEDYSFETFHLVDELLLQADLTQTAQSVLEVESALWTLEQLLCLAPGLVGNGWQKHAIEYVLKKALFPHNLLAVRKIALRLFIIWYQSLAIYSNSNSQLDTVFQCLLPHFPLRNNLPTESILHTYCQSTASIVGPGPIRHSPLVSNPNSTAPSAKERAQLLQVYLDKFLEYCTRETVRIEWSDENIRLECAKFILDRVIVLYIYEIFPDIETNGVDIYGGWEGGEGQMDIRDTADPVVIARYWLIRWMATVALTTNNDLAVTGQLLYRKALFSSRKATNTLLTLLKEAVMLPLPCSNVIHKVFSLINTWLLQRNLPPFIGQEEIAIESLSLLLIHFLTSFFHSPYLPAAGERLSSAISLTQSLLQTTRDLSNPSTYLQNSLSTRVWCELIRSLAAGVRNVTSRSDAYGRATSGALAQNLLGVIVFVRAISG
;
A
#
# COMPACT_ATOMS: atom_id res chain seq x y z
N MET A 1 29.95 -11.62 -16.26
CA MET A 1 30.70 -10.37 -15.96
C MET A 1 31.64 -10.66 -14.80
N PHE A 2 32.94 -10.45 -14.98
CA PHE A 2 33.95 -10.68 -13.94
C PHE A 2 33.74 -9.69 -12.78
N ALA A 3 33.30 -10.19 -11.62
CA ALA A 3 33.28 -9.42 -10.39
C ALA A 3 34.73 -9.12 -9.99
N ARG A 4 35.15 -7.87 -10.18
CA ARG A 4 36.44 -7.38 -9.71
C ARG A 4 36.37 -7.36 -8.18
N LYS A 5 36.89 -8.39 -7.51
CA LYS A 5 37.07 -8.36 -6.05
C LYS A 5 37.85 -7.10 -5.71
N VAL A 6 37.23 -6.18 -4.97
CA VAL A 6 37.90 -5.00 -4.42
C VAL A 6 39.09 -5.51 -3.61
N LYS A 7 40.29 -4.96 -3.84
CA LYS A 7 41.49 -5.43 -3.13
C LYS A 7 41.31 -5.13 -1.65
N SER A 8 41.64 -6.07 -0.77
CA SER A 8 41.50 -5.92 0.69
C SER A 8 42.13 -4.62 1.23
N ALA A 9 43.21 -4.14 0.61
CA ALA A 9 43.85 -2.88 0.99
C ALA A 9 42.99 -1.63 0.72
N ASP A 10 42.18 -1.64 -0.34
CA ASP A 10 41.30 -0.52 -0.72
C ASP A 10 40.11 -0.40 0.26
N PHE A 11 39.64 -1.54 0.78
CA PHE A 11 38.63 -1.59 1.84
C PHE A 11 39.18 -1.04 3.14
N THR A 12 40.33 -1.53 3.63
CA THR A 12 40.94 -1.05 4.88
C THR A 12 41.20 0.45 4.85
N ALA A 13 41.70 0.97 3.73
CA ALA A 13 41.91 2.40 3.56
C ALA A 13 40.59 3.20 3.60
N SER A 14 39.51 2.68 2.97
CA SER A 14 38.21 3.35 3.02
C SER A 14 37.60 3.33 4.42
N LEU A 15 37.70 2.19 5.12
CA LEU A 15 37.25 2.04 6.49
C LEU A 15 37.96 3.04 7.42
N GLN A 16 39.29 3.14 7.36
CA GLN A 16 40.06 4.09 8.15
C GLN A 16 39.61 5.54 7.90
N ARG A 17 39.35 5.90 6.65
CA ARG A 17 38.90 7.25 6.29
C ARG A 17 37.47 7.54 6.72
N PHE A 18 36.61 6.53 6.77
CA PHE A 18 35.25 6.67 7.28
C PHE A 18 35.23 6.81 8.81
N ALA A 19 36.04 5.99 9.51
CA ALA A 19 36.11 5.98 10.97
C ALA A 19 36.86 7.18 11.58
N ASP A 20 37.67 7.89 10.78
CA ASP A 20 38.35 9.12 11.20
C ASP A 20 37.35 10.28 11.40
N LEU A 21 36.92 10.49 12.65
CA LEU A 21 35.95 11.53 13.03
C LEU A 21 36.45 12.96 12.77
N HIS A 22 37.75 13.18 12.60
CA HIS A 22 38.29 14.50 12.28
C HIS A 22 38.27 14.80 10.78
N ARG A 23 37.92 13.81 9.97
CA ARG A 23 37.84 13.97 8.52
C ARG A 23 36.51 14.61 8.11
N ASP A 24 36.58 15.40 7.04
CA ASP A 24 35.42 16.02 6.41
C ASP A 24 34.26 15.02 6.16
N CYS A 25 33.04 15.44 6.50
CA CYS A 25 31.84 14.60 6.46
C CYS A 25 31.49 14.12 5.04
N ALA A 26 31.68 14.94 4.00
CA ALA A 26 31.43 14.51 2.62
C ALA A 26 32.44 13.44 2.18
N SER A 27 33.71 13.58 2.59
CA SER A 27 34.72 12.54 2.40
C SER A 27 34.38 11.26 3.15
N ARG A 28 33.87 11.34 4.39
CA ARG A 28 33.48 10.17 5.18
C ARG A 28 32.29 9.43 4.57
N ALA A 29 31.26 10.15 4.10
CA ALA A 29 30.11 9.57 3.41
C ALA A 29 30.50 8.83 2.14
N LYS A 30 31.41 9.40 1.34
CA LYS A 30 31.98 8.73 0.17
C LYS A 30 32.68 7.42 0.55
N HIS A 31 33.49 7.44 1.60
CA HIS A 31 34.24 6.26 2.03
C HIS A 31 33.38 5.20 2.71
N LEU A 32 32.31 5.58 3.41
CA LEU A 32 31.27 4.65 3.88
C LEU A 32 30.65 3.90 2.71
N LYS A 33 30.25 4.62 1.65
CA LYS A 33 29.68 3.99 0.45
C LYS A 33 30.67 3.02 -0.21
N LEU A 34 31.93 3.42 -0.39
CA LEU A 34 32.97 2.54 -0.93
C LEU A 34 33.23 1.30 -0.06
N ALA A 35 33.22 1.47 1.26
CA ALA A 35 33.38 0.35 2.20
C ALA A 35 32.21 -0.63 2.08
N LEU A 36 30.97 -0.14 2.12
CA LEU A 36 29.78 -0.98 1.96
C LEU A 36 29.77 -1.67 0.58
N ASP A 37 30.08 -0.98 -0.51
CA ASP A 37 30.09 -1.57 -1.87
C ASP A 37 31.09 -2.73 -2.02
N ALA A 38 32.12 -2.79 -1.16
CA ALA A 38 33.10 -3.87 -1.14
C ALA A 38 32.66 -5.11 -0.33
N LEU A 39 31.60 -4.99 0.50
CA LEU A 39 31.18 -6.02 1.45
C LEU A 39 29.98 -6.84 0.95
N CYS A 40 29.93 -8.12 1.31
CA CYS A 40 28.72 -8.92 1.14
C CYS A 40 27.66 -8.52 2.18
N ILE A 41 26.40 -8.94 1.99
CA ILE A 41 25.30 -8.49 2.88
C ILE A 41 25.53 -8.85 4.35
N LYS A 42 26.12 -10.03 4.63
CA LYS A 42 26.45 -10.46 5.99
C LYS A 42 27.49 -9.54 6.63
N ASP A 43 28.56 -9.23 5.90
CA ASP A 43 29.63 -8.37 6.39
C ASP A 43 29.18 -6.92 6.52
N LYS A 44 28.27 -6.44 5.65
CA LYS A 44 27.64 -5.11 5.77
C LYS A 44 26.88 -4.97 7.08
N ARG A 45 26.15 -6.01 7.49
CA ARG A 45 25.43 -6.00 8.77
C ARG A 45 26.39 -5.92 9.95
N GLN A 46 27.40 -6.78 9.98
CA GLN A 46 28.41 -6.77 11.03
C GLN A 46 29.12 -5.42 11.10
N PHE A 47 29.56 -4.89 9.95
CA PHE A 47 30.15 -3.57 9.83
C PHE A 47 29.25 -2.48 10.42
N MET A 48 27.95 -2.51 10.12
CA MET A 48 27.02 -1.50 10.61
C MET A 48 26.79 -1.59 12.11
N GLU A 49 26.83 -2.79 12.69
CA GLU A 49 26.77 -2.98 14.14
C GLU A 49 28.04 -2.45 14.82
N ASP A 50 29.21 -2.82 14.28
CA ASP A 50 30.54 -2.44 14.82
C ASP A 50 30.80 -0.93 14.74
N TYR A 51 30.38 -0.29 13.66
CA TYR A 51 30.57 1.15 13.38
C TYR A 51 29.26 1.96 13.42
N SER A 52 28.30 1.49 14.22
CA SER A 52 27.00 2.14 14.38
C SER A 52 27.14 3.58 14.89
N PHE A 53 28.05 3.81 15.84
CA PHE A 53 28.33 5.13 16.39
C PHE A 53 28.87 6.09 15.32
N GLU A 54 29.92 5.72 14.59
CA GLU A 54 30.55 6.56 13.57
C GLU A 54 29.58 6.85 12.42
N THR A 55 28.74 5.87 12.08
CA THR A 55 27.71 6.02 11.05
C THR A 55 26.65 7.03 11.48
N PHE A 56 26.16 6.95 12.72
CA PHE A 56 25.15 7.90 13.20
C PHE A 56 25.74 9.29 13.44
N HIS A 57 26.97 9.39 13.96
CA HIS A 57 27.70 10.65 14.06
C HIS A 57 27.82 11.36 12.70
N LEU A 58 28.08 10.59 11.64
CA LEU A 58 28.14 11.12 10.28
C LEU A 58 26.79 11.67 9.80
N VAL A 59 25.66 11.07 10.21
CA VAL A 59 24.32 11.61 9.92
C VAL A 59 24.18 13.00 10.55
N ASP A 60 24.53 13.14 11.83
CA ASP A 60 24.42 14.41 12.56
C ASP A 60 25.31 15.50 11.95
N GLU A 61 26.57 15.17 11.59
CA GLU A 61 27.48 16.12 10.95
C GLU A 61 27.00 16.58 9.57
N LEU A 62 26.49 15.67 8.74
CA LEU A 62 25.96 16.02 7.42
C LEU A 62 24.74 16.94 7.53
N LEU A 63 23.86 16.70 8.51
CA LEU A 63 22.71 17.58 8.75
C LEU A 63 23.12 18.93 9.32
N LEU A 64 24.11 18.97 10.22
CA LEU A 64 24.67 20.21 10.73
C LEU A 64 25.29 21.05 9.62
N GLN A 65 26.05 20.42 8.71
CA GLN A 65 26.64 21.08 7.57
C GLN A 65 25.57 21.68 6.63
N ALA A 66 24.49 20.93 6.38
CA ALA A 66 23.37 21.43 5.58
C ALA A 66 22.69 22.67 6.19
N ASP A 67 22.52 22.69 7.52
CA ASP A 67 21.94 23.82 8.25
C ASP A 67 22.84 25.08 8.17
N LEU A 68 24.17 24.90 8.08
CA LEU A 68 25.15 25.99 7.96
C LEU A 68 25.25 26.55 6.53
N THR A 69 25.14 25.70 5.50
CA THR A 69 25.40 26.11 4.12
C THR A 69 24.21 26.81 3.45
N GLN A 70 22.96 26.45 3.78
CA GLN A 70 21.69 27.03 3.25
C GLN A 70 21.66 27.32 1.73
N THR A 71 22.42 26.56 0.94
CA THR A 71 22.54 26.71 -0.54
C THR A 71 22.05 25.44 -1.24
N ALA A 72 22.15 25.35 -2.58
CA ALA A 72 21.87 24.10 -3.30
C ALA A 72 22.69 22.89 -2.78
N GLN A 73 23.85 23.16 -2.18
CA GLN A 73 24.70 22.15 -1.52
C GLN A 73 24.00 21.49 -0.32
N SER A 74 23.09 22.20 0.36
CA SER A 74 22.32 21.65 1.49
C SER A 74 21.43 20.47 1.09
N VAL A 75 20.94 20.44 -0.15
CA VAL A 75 20.11 19.32 -0.64
C VAL A 75 20.94 18.05 -0.74
N LEU A 76 22.15 18.13 -1.29
CA LEU A 76 23.06 16.98 -1.44
C LEU A 76 23.52 16.47 -0.07
N GLU A 77 23.80 17.38 0.86
CA GLU A 77 24.20 17.03 2.23
C GLU A 77 23.05 16.34 2.99
N VAL A 78 21.82 16.85 2.88
CA VAL A 78 20.62 16.21 3.46
C VAL A 78 20.36 14.85 2.82
N GLU A 79 20.42 14.73 1.50
CA GLU A 79 20.26 13.44 0.82
C GLU A 79 21.33 12.43 1.25
N SER A 80 22.58 12.87 1.40
CA SER A 80 23.68 12.05 1.91
C SER A 80 23.47 11.63 3.36
N ALA A 81 22.98 12.53 4.23
CA ALA A 81 22.66 12.23 5.62
C ALA A 81 21.54 11.18 5.72
N LEU A 82 20.45 11.40 4.97
CA LEU A 82 19.31 10.49 4.97
C LEU A 82 19.66 9.14 4.33
N TRP A 83 20.53 9.11 3.33
CA TRP A 83 21.06 7.86 2.78
C TRP A 83 21.92 7.10 3.80
N THR A 84 22.73 7.81 4.57
CA THR A 84 23.56 7.23 5.65
C THR A 84 22.68 6.64 6.75
N LEU A 85 21.64 7.37 7.16
CA LEU A 85 20.62 6.86 8.08
C LEU A 85 19.89 5.64 7.51
N GLU A 86 19.57 5.64 6.22
CA GLU A 86 18.97 4.47 5.55
C GLU A 86 19.83 3.21 5.69
N GLN A 87 21.15 3.34 5.57
CA GLN A 87 22.06 2.18 5.70
C GLN A 87 21.99 1.61 7.12
N LEU A 88 22.05 2.47 8.14
CA LEU A 88 21.94 2.08 9.53
C LEU A 88 20.60 1.39 9.83
N LEU A 89 19.48 1.99 9.39
CA LEU A 89 18.14 1.46 9.61
C LEU A 89 17.92 0.10 8.93
N CYS A 90 18.50 -0.12 7.74
CA CYS A 90 18.34 -1.37 6.99
C CYS A 90 19.31 -2.46 7.43
N LEU A 91 20.56 -2.12 7.78
CA LEU A 91 21.64 -3.09 8.02
C LEU A 91 21.81 -3.46 9.50
N ALA A 92 21.38 -2.62 10.43
CA ALA A 92 21.39 -2.92 11.88
C ALA A 92 19.98 -2.83 12.50
N PRO A 93 18.97 -3.53 11.94
CA PRO A 93 17.58 -3.36 12.37
C PRO A 93 17.31 -3.88 13.79
N GLY A 94 18.09 -4.85 14.28
CA GLY A 94 18.00 -5.32 15.66
C GLY A 94 18.47 -4.29 16.68
N LEU A 95 19.57 -3.59 16.39
CA LEU A 95 20.09 -2.50 17.22
C LEU A 95 19.08 -1.34 17.31
N VAL A 96 18.59 -0.90 16.15
CA VAL A 96 17.58 0.16 16.03
C VAL A 96 16.27 -0.23 16.70
N GLY A 97 15.79 -1.44 16.44
CA GLY A 97 14.54 -1.97 16.99
C GLY A 97 14.55 -2.04 18.52
N ASN A 98 15.69 -2.42 19.12
CA ASN A 98 15.89 -2.42 20.57
C ASN A 98 15.95 -1.01 21.20
N GLY A 99 15.84 0.06 20.41
CA GLY A 99 15.75 1.43 20.91
C GLY A 99 17.09 2.16 20.98
N TRP A 100 18.16 1.61 20.40
CA TRP A 100 19.42 2.32 20.28
C TRP A 100 19.23 3.63 19.49
N GLN A 101 19.70 4.75 20.08
CA GLN A 101 19.55 6.10 19.54
C GLN A 101 18.10 6.47 19.13
N LYS A 102 17.08 5.84 19.73
CA LYS A 102 15.68 6.02 19.33
C LYS A 102 15.27 7.49 19.25
N HIS A 103 15.59 8.29 20.27
CA HIS A 103 15.24 9.71 20.32
C HIS A 103 16.01 10.57 19.31
N ALA A 104 17.28 10.23 19.05
CA ALA A 104 18.10 10.96 18.07
C ALA A 104 17.63 10.64 16.63
N ILE A 105 17.32 9.36 16.35
CA ILE A 105 16.69 8.95 15.08
C ILE A 105 15.33 9.65 14.91
N GLU A 106 14.50 9.67 15.95
CA GLU A 106 13.21 10.37 15.95
C GLU A 106 13.40 11.87 15.64
N TYR A 107 14.40 12.51 16.23
CA TYR A 107 14.73 13.92 15.99
C TYR A 107 15.10 14.19 14.53
N VAL A 108 15.95 13.35 13.93
CA VAL A 108 16.30 13.43 12.50
C VAL A 108 15.05 13.25 11.63
N LEU A 109 14.21 12.25 11.94
CA LEU A 109 12.98 12.00 11.21
C LEU A 109 11.97 13.15 11.36
N LYS A 110 11.86 13.79 12.53
CA LYS A 110 11.03 14.99 12.75
C LYS A 110 11.46 16.14 11.85
N LYS A 111 12.78 16.40 11.76
CA LYS A 111 13.33 17.40 10.83
C LYS A 111 13.02 17.05 9.37
N ALA A 112 13.16 15.78 8.97
CA ALA A 112 12.99 15.35 7.58
C ALA A 112 11.52 15.23 7.14
N LEU A 113 10.61 14.86 8.04
CA LEU A 113 9.17 14.75 7.78
C LEU A 113 8.43 16.10 7.79
N PHE A 114 9.10 17.17 8.21
CA PHE A 114 8.51 18.50 8.33
C PHE A 114 7.70 18.89 7.07
N PRO A 115 6.41 19.26 7.18
CA PRO A 115 5.54 19.42 6.01
C PRO A 115 6.05 20.40 4.95
N HIS A 116 6.78 21.43 5.38
CA HIS A 116 7.35 22.47 4.53
C HIS A 116 8.70 22.10 3.87
N ASN A 117 9.18 20.86 4.06
CA ASN A 117 10.35 20.37 3.32
C ASN A 117 10.05 20.19 1.83
N LEU A 118 11.10 20.30 1.03
CA LEU A 118 11.12 19.89 -0.36
C LEU A 118 10.56 18.46 -0.50
N LEU A 119 9.71 18.25 -1.52
CA LEU A 119 9.02 16.97 -1.73
C LEU A 119 10.00 15.79 -1.87
N ALA A 120 11.19 16.00 -2.45
CA ALA A 120 12.22 14.97 -2.57
C ALA A 120 12.69 14.47 -1.19
N VAL A 121 12.98 15.39 -0.27
CA VAL A 121 13.36 15.09 1.12
C VAL A 121 12.23 14.36 1.85
N ARG A 122 10.99 14.85 1.73
CA ARG A 122 9.82 14.21 2.37
C ARG A 122 9.61 12.78 1.89
N LYS A 123 9.82 12.49 0.60
CA LYS A 123 9.72 11.12 0.07
C LYS A 123 10.76 10.17 0.67
N ILE A 124 12.00 10.65 0.88
CA ILE A 124 13.02 9.86 1.58
C ILE A 124 12.61 9.65 3.04
N ALA A 125 12.23 10.73 3.73
CA ALA A 125 11.81 10.68 5.13
C ALA A 125 10.65 9.69 5.38
N LEU A 126 9.66 9.65 4.48
CA LEU A 126 8.56 8.67 4.52
C LEU A 126 9.07 7.23 4.52
N ARG A 127 10.01 6.91 3.64
CA ARG A 127 10.61 5.56 3.55
C ARG A 127 11.34 5.22 4.84
N LEU A 128 12.18 6.12 5.33
CA LEU A 128 12.96 5.91 6.55
C LEU A 128 12.06 5.74 7.78
N PHE A 129 10.97 6.52 7.87
CA PHE A 129 9.99 6.36 8.92
C PHE A 129 9.34 4.97 8.88
N ILE A 130 8.92 4.48 7.71
CA ILE A 130 8.33 3.15 7.56
C ILE A 130 9.32 2.05 8.00
N ILE A 131 10.61 2.17 7.64
CA ILE A 131 11.66 1.23 8.06
C ILE A 131 11.84 1.26 9.58
N TRP A 132 11.99 2.45 10.14
CA TRP A 132 12.22 2.62 11.57
C TRP A 132 11.01 2.14 12.41
N TYR A 133 9.80 2.51 12.00
CA TYR A 133 8.55 2.18 12.67
C TYR A 133 8.32 0.67 12.79
N GLN A 134 8.52 -0.09 11.70
CA GLN A 134 8.37 -1.54 11.76
C GLN A 134 9.50 -2.22 12.53
N SER A 135 10.74 -1.70 12.49
CA SER A 135 11.84 -2.22 13.30
C SER A 135 11.57 -2.05 14.80
N LEU A 136 11.03 -0.90 15.23
CA LEU A 136 10.61 -0.69 16.62
C LEU A 136 9.46 -1.62 17.02
N ALA A 137 8.51 -1.88 16.12
CA ALA A 137 7.36 -2.72 16.41
C ALA A 137 7.74 -4.17 16.75
N ILE A 138 8.73 -4.74 16.07
CA ILE A 138 9.25 -6.10 16.36
C ILE A 138 9.71 -6.24 17.81
N TYR A 139 10.22 -5.17 18.41
CA TYR A 139 10.71 -5.15 19.79
C TYR A 139 9.72 -4.51 20.78
N SER A 140 8.46 -4.35 20.39
CA SER A 140 7.42 -3.69 21.22
C SER A 140 7.80 -2.27 21.67
N ASN A 141 8.64 -1.59 20.87
CA ASN A 141 9.12 -0.24 21.13
C ASN A 141 8.34 0.84 20.34
N SER A 142 7.25 0.48 19.67
CA SER A 142 6.31 1.43 19.06
C SER A 142 5.35 2.00 20.11
N ASN A 143 4.75 3.16 19.85
CA ASN A 143 3.77 3.79 20.73
C ASN A 143 2.65 4.44 19.90
N SER A 144 1.58 4.86 20.58
CA SER A 144 0.41 5.48 19.93
C SER A 144 0.74 6.80 19.21
N GLN A 145 1.75 7.55 19.67
CA GLN A 145 2.19 8.76 18.99
C GLN A 145 2.76 8.43 17.60
N LEU A 146 3.54 7.36 17.47
CA LEU A 146 4.05 6.88 16.18
C LEU A 146 2.94 6.37 15.26
N ASP A 147 1.87 5.78 15.82
CA ASP A 147 0.67 5.42 15.04
C ASP A 147 0.01 6.67 14.46
N THR A 148 -0.14 7.74 15.26
CA THR A 148 -0.65 9.04 14.79
C THR A 148 0.25 9.64 13.71
N VAL A 149 1.57 9.55 13.84
CA VAL A 149 2.50 10.00 12.79
C VAL A 149 2.32 9.17 11.53
N PHE A 150 2.27 7.84 11.66
CA PHE A 150 2.06 6.93 10.54
C PHE A 150 0.76 7.25 9.81
N GLN A 151 -0.33 7.56 10.53
CA GLN A 151 -1.63 7.96 9.97
C GLN A 151 -1.58 9.31 9.22
N CYS A 152 -0.66 10.21 9.61
CA CYS A 152 -0.59 11.57 9.07
C CYS A 152 0.51 11.77 8.01
N LEU A 153 1.14 10.70 7.54
CA LEU A 153 2.19 10.74 6.52
C LEU A 153 1.71 11.24 5.15
N LEU A 154 0.42 11.07 4.86
CA LEU A 154 -0.21 11.47 3.61
C LEU A 154 -0.81 12.89 3.73
N PRO A 155 -0.34 13.87 2.93
CA PRO A 155 -0.92 15.21 2.92
C PRO A 155 -2.36 15.16 2.39
N HIS A 156 -3.26 15.89 3.04
CA HIS A 156 -4.68 16.01 2.67
C HIS A 156 -5.47 14.70 2.69
N PHE A 157 -4.96 13.64 3.34
CA PHE A 157 -5.72 12.42 3.54
C PHE A 157 -6.95 12.70 4.43
N PRO A 158 -8.15 12.20 4.08
CA PRO A 158 -9.37 12.54 4.79
C PRO A 158 -9.54 11.65 6.02
N LEU A 159 -9.30 12.22 7.21
CA LEU A 159 -9.59 11.59 8.49
C LEU A 159 -11.06 11.74 8.85
N ARG A 160 -11.66 10.76 9.54
CA ARG A 160 -13.06 10.80 10.02
C ARG A 160 -13.34 12.00 10.93
N ASN A 161 -12.34 12.42 11.71
CA ASN A 161 -12.44 13.59 12.58
C ASN A 161 -12.26 14.93 11.85
N ASN A 162 -12.04 14.91 10.52
CA ASN A 162 -11.81 16.07 9.67
C ASN A 162 -10.60 16.94 10.05
N LEU A 163 -9.69 16.44 10.90
CA LEU A 163 -8.47 17.15 11.24
C LEU A 163 -7.47 17.07 10.07
N PRO A 164 -6.79 18.17 9.71
CA PRO A 164 -5.77 18.14 8.67
C PRO A 164 -4.55 17.32 9.10
N THR A 165 -4.21 16.28 8.35
CA THR A 165 -3.02 15.44 8.61
C THR A 165 -1.74 16.26 8.70
N GLU A 166 -1.59 17.28 7.86
CA GLU A 166 -0.42 18.17 7.87
C GLU A 166 -0.28 18.95 9.18
N SER A 167 -1.40 19.35 9.81
CA SER A 167 -1.38 20.07 11.10
C SER A 167 -0.94 19.16 12.24
N ILE A 168 -1.41 17.91 12.24
CA ILE A 168 -1.01 16.90 13.23
C ILE A 168 0.47 16.57 13.06
N LEU A 169 0.92 16.33 11.83
CA LEU A 169 2.32 16.05 11.53
C LEU A 169 3.22 17.23 11.89
N HIS A 170 2.81 18.46 11.58
CA HIS A 170 3.52 19.68 11.98
C HIS A 170 3.66 19.77 13.50
N THR A 171 2.59 19.51 14.26
CA THR A 171 2.61 19.51 15.73
C THR A 171 3.58 18.46 16.28
N TYR A 172 3.58 17.25 15.71
CA TYR A 172 4.55 16.22 16.04
C TYR A 172 5.99 16.69 15.77
N CYS A 173 6.24 17.24 14.59
CA CYS A 173 7.56 17.74 14.22
C CYS A 173 8.03 18.89 15.10
N GLN A 174 7.12 19.70 15.67
CA GLN A 174 7.47 20.79 16.58
C GLN A 174 7.52 20.39 18.05
N SER A 175 7.06 19.19 18.41
CA SER A 175 7.12 18.70 19.78
C SER A 175 8.58 18.52 20.22
N THR A 176 9.03 19.38 21.13
CA THR A 176 10.32 19.20 21.80
C THR A 176 10.21 17.99 22.71
N ALA A 177 11.11 17.01 22.56
CA ALA A 177 11.40 16.12 23.67
C ALA A 177 11.75 16.99 24.88
N SER A 178 11.29 16.63 26.08
CA SER A 178 11.59 17.32 27.34
C SER A 178 13.11 17.31 27.59
N ILE A 179 13.84 18.19 26.91
CA ILE A 179 15.26 18.45 27.16
C ILE A 179 15.28 19.63 28.12
N VAL A 180 15.71 19.37 29.34
CA VAL A 180 16.03 20.38 30.34
C VAL A 180 17.26 21.14 29.81
N GLY A 181 17.03 22.25 29.10
CA GLY A 181 18.04 23.09 28.45
C GLY A 181 17.45 24.42 27.97
N PRO A 182 18.28 25.44 27.64
CA PRO A 182 17.78 26.79 27.44
C PRO A 182 17.04 26.93 26.10
N GLY A 183 15.71 26.92 26.17
CA GLY A 183 14.78 27.32 25.11
C GLY A 183 14.25 26.18 24.23
N PRO A 184 12.98 26.26 23.76
CA PRO A 184 12.43 25.26 22.86
C PRO A 184 13.12 25.35 21.49
N ILE A 185 13.85 24.29 21.11
CA ILE A 185 14.39 24.13 19.75
C ILE A 185 13.20 23.97 18.80
N ARG A 186 12.85 25.02 18.07
CA ARG A 186 11.81 24.96 17.03
C ARG A 186 12.40 24.32 15.78
N HIS A 187 11.82 23.20 15.36
CA HIS A 187 12.22 22.55 14.11
C HIS A 187 11.89 23.43 12.90
N SER A 188 12.87 23.63 12.02
CA SER A 188 12.74 24.25 10.70
C SER A 188 12.84 23.18 9.60
N PRO A 189 12.32 23.44 8.38
CA PRO A 189 12.56 22.56 7.26
C PRO A 189 14.07 22.43 6.99
N LEU A 190 14.53 21.22 6.70
CA LEU A 190 15.89 20.93 6.21
C LEU A 190 16.15 21.62 4.86
N VAL A 191 15.14 21.61 3.98
CA VAL A 191 15.19 22.29 2.69
C VAL A 191 13.82 22.91 2.44
N SER A 192 13.72 24.24 2.50
CA SER A 192 12.46 24.97 2.30
C SER A 192 11.87 24.72 0.92
N ASN A 193 10.55 24.45 0.86
CA ASN A 193 9.81 24.44 -0.39
C ASN A 193 9.44 25.88 -0.81
N PRO A 194 9.92 26.40 -1.96
CA PRO A 194 9.70 27.80 -2.36
C PRO A 194 8.25 28.10 -2.79
N ASN A 195 7.41 27.08 -3.01
CA ASN A 195 6.03 27.27 -3.48
C ASN A 195 5.09 27.58 -2.30
N SER A 196 4.91 28.87 -2.01
CA SER A 196 4.12 29.40 -0.88
C SER A 196 2.64 29.69 -1.20
N THR A 197 2.14 29.37 -2.39
CA THR A 197 0.73 29.57 -2.72
C THR A 197 -0.14 28.44 -2.16
N ALA A 198 -1.26 28.79 -1.52
CA ALA A 198 -2.21 27.81 -1.03
C ALA A 198 -2.72 26.93 -2.20
N PRO A 199 -2.54 25.60 -2.14
CA PRO A 199 -2.89 24.72 -3.25
C PRO A 199 -4.41 24.70 -3.44
N SER A 200 -4.83 24.75 -4.70
CA SER A 200 -6.22 24.54 -5.14
C SER A 200 -6.70 23.12 -4.80
N ALA A 201 -8.02 22.90 -4.78
CA ALA A 201 -8.58 21.57 -4.53
C ALA A 201 -8.03 20.50 -5.49
N LYS A 202 -7.84 20.86 -6.76
CA LYS A 202 -7.26 19.98 -7.79
C LYS A 202 -5.79 19.64 -7.50
N GLU A 203 -5.00 20.61 -7.07
CA GLU A 203 -3.59 20.37 -6.72
C GLU A 203 -3.47 19.49 -5.46
N ARG A 204 -4.34 19.70 -4.45
CA ARG A 204 -4.39 18.84 -3.26
C ARG A 204 -4.75 17.40 -3.62
N ALA A 205 -5.74 17.21 -4.49
CA ALA A 205 -6.14 15.91 -5.00
C ALA A 205 -4.99 15.20 -5.73
N GLN A 206 -4.30 15.90 -6.63
CA GLN A 206 -3.13 15.37 -7.34
C GLN A 206 -1.98 15.02 -6.39
N LEU A 207 -1.72 15.87 -5.39
CA LEU A 207 -0.67 15.63 -4.40
C LEU A 207 -0.98 14.38 -3.57
N LEU A 208 -2.21 14.26 -3.05
CA LEU A 208 -2.68 13.10 -2.31
C LEU A 208 -2.53 11.82 -3.15
N GLN A 209 -2.93 11.86 -4.43
CA GLN A 209 -2.80 10.73 -5.35
C GLN A 209 -1.33 10.28 -5.50
N VAL A 210 -0.39 11.21 -5.70
CA VAL A 210 1.04 10.89 -5.85
C VAL A 210 1.61 10.31 -4.57
N TYR A 211 1.23 10.86 -3.42
CA TYR A 211 1.69 10.39 -2.12
C TYR A 211 1.13 9.02 -1.77
N LEU A 212 -0.16 8.75 -2.03
CA LEU A 212 -0.79 7.45 -1.81
C LEU A 212 -0.12 6.34 -2.61
N ASP A 213 0.12 6.55 -3.91
CA ASP A 213 0.79 5.55 -4.76
C ASP A 213 2.17 5.20 -4.19
N LYS A 214 2.98 6.22 -3.88
CA LYS A 214 4.33 6.03 -3.36
C LYS A 214 4.35 5.45 -1.96
N PHE A 215 3.47 5.88 -1.07
CA PHE A 215 3.38 5.36 0.28
C PHE A 215 3.07 3.86 0.30
N LEU A 216 2.09 3.41 -0.50
CA LEU A 216 1.71 2.01 -0.59
C LEU A 216 2.81 1.15 -1.26
N GLU A 217 3.50 1.71 -2.26
CA GLU A 217 4.73 1.11 -2.82
C GLU A 217 5.79 0.94 -1.72
N TYR A 218 6.06 1.99 -0.94
CA TYR A 218 7.07 1.99 0.12
C TYR A 218 6.73 0.99 1.23
N CYS A 219 5.47 0.84 1.63
CA CYS A 219 5.06 -0.19 2.59
C CYS A 219 5.57 -1.58 2.16
N THR A 220 5.33 -1.97 0.92
CA THR A 220 5.77 -3.28 0.42
C THR A 220 7.26 -3.37 0.17
N ARG A 221 7.85 -2.32 -0.41
CA ARG A 221 9.24 -2.33 -0.89
C ARG A 221 10.23 -2.22 0.25
N GLU A 222 10.01 -1.29 1.18
CA GLU A 222 10.98 -1.00 2.23
C GLU A 222 11.08 -2.16 3.24
N THR A 223 9.99 -2.90 3.48
CA THR A 223 9.99 -4.09 4.34
C THR A 223 11.00 -5.16 3.90
N VAL A 224 11.19 -5.35 2.60
CA VAL A 224 12.17 -6.34 2.06
C VAL A 224 13.60 -5.85 2.14
N ARG A 225 13.82 -4.53 2.22
CA ARG A 225 15.15 -3.93 2.32
C ARG A 225 15.77 -4.07 3.72
N ILE A 226 14.96 -4.43 4.71
CA ILE A 226 15.44 -4.62 6.07
C ILE A 226 16.13 -5.97 6.20
N GLU A 227 17.41 -5.93 6.56
CA GLU A 227 18.27 -7.10 6.64
C GLU A 227 18.13 -7.83 7.98
N TRP A 228 16.96 -8.41 8.19
CA TRP A 228 16.74 -9.39 9.27
C TRP A 228 17.48 -10.70 9.02
N SER A 229 17.90 -11.37 10.10
CA SER A 229 18.49 -12.71 10.05
C SER A 229 17.46 -13.82 9.83
N ASP A 230 16.21 -13.59 10.25
CA ASP A 230 15.10 -14.53 10.15
C ASP A 230 14.03 -13.99 9.20
N GLU A 231 13.65 -14.78 8.20
CA GLU A 231 12.57 -14.45 7.26
C GLU A 231 11.20 -14.33 7.96
N ASN A 232 10.99 -15.00 9.08
CA ASN A 232 9.76 -14.87 9.85
C ASN A 232 9.60 -13.45 10.41
N ILE A 233 10.69 -12.78 10.80
CA ILE A 233 10.64 -11.39 11.27
C ILE A 233 10.20 -10.47 10.11
N ARG A 234 10.66 -10.71 8.88
CA ARG A 234 10.17 -9.96 7.70
C ARG A 234 8.67 -10.14 7.51
N LEU A 235 8.15 -11.35 7.71
CA LEU A 235 6.72 -11.61 7.66
C LEU A 235 5.96 -10.88 8.76
N GLU A 236 6.47 -10.86 9.99
CA GLU A 236 5.87 -10.10 11.10
C GLU A 236 5.89 -8.59 10.84
N CYS A 237 6.97 -8.05 10.28
CA CYS A 237 7.02 -6.68 9.78
C CYS A 237 5.93 -6.38 8.74
N ALA A 238 5.76 -7.27 7.75
CA ALA A 238 4.74 -7.11 6.72
C ALA A 238 3.32 -7.20 7.29
N LYS A 239 3.06 -8.14 8.22
CA LYS A 239 1.78 -8.24 8.94
C LYS A 239 1.48 -6.98 9.73
N PHE A 240 2.48 -6.46 10.44
CA PHE A 240 2.35 -5.22 11.22
C PHE A 240 1.98 -4.03 10.33
N ILE A 241 2.74 -3.76 9.27
CA ILE A 241 2.44 -2.63 8.37
C ILE A 241 1.09 -2.82 7.68
N LEU A 242 0.74 -4.04 7.26
CA LEU A 242 -0.57 -4.32 6.67
C LEU A 242 -1.70 -4.01 7.66
N ASP A 243 -1.58 -4.44 8.92
CA ASP A 243 -2.56 -4.13 9.96
C ASP A 243 -2.68 -2.62 10.19
N ARG A 244 -1.55 -1.89 10.20
CA ARG A 244 -1.56 -0.43 10.35
C ARG A 244 -2.19 0.28 9.17
N VAL A 245 -1.98 -0.18 7.94
CA VAL A 245 -2.71 0.35 6.77
C VAL A 245 -4.22 0.07 6.91
N ILE A 246 -4.61 -1.10 7.41
CA ILE A 246 -6.02 -1.42 7.64
C ILE A 246 -6.64 -0.48 8.68
N VAL A 247 -6.04 -0.42 9.87
CA VAL A 247 -6.62 0.31 11.01
C VAL A 247 -6.54 1.83 10.83
N LEU A 248 -5.41 2.35 10.35
CA LEU A 248 -5.16 3.79 10.35
C LEU A 248 -5.56 4.47 9.04
N TYR A 249 -5.76 3.72 7.95
CA TYR A 249 -6.15 4.27 6.65
C TYR A 249 -7.44 3.68 6.11
N ILE A 250 -7.58 2.35 6.03
CA ILE A 250 -8.78 1.76 5.42
C ILE A 250 -10.01 2.07 6.29
N TYR A 251 -9.91 1.94 7.60
CA TYR A 251 -11.06 2.22 8.47
C TYR A 251 -11.48 3.70 8.36
N GLU A 252 -10.54 4.64 8.26
CA GLU A 252 -10.88 6.07 8.05
C GLU A 252 -11.76 6.30 6.80
N ILE A 253 -11.55 5.53 5.74
CA ILE A 253 -12.20 5.68 4.43
C ILE A 253 -13.49 4.86 4.28
N PHE A 254 -13.57 3.76 5.03
CA PHE A 254 -14.70 2.83 5.04
C PHE A 254 -15.26 2.73 6.47
N PRO A 255 -16.09 3.70 6.91
CA PRO A 255 -16.55 3.78 8.29
C PRO A 255 -17.26 2.51 8.78
N ASP A 256 -18.05 1.90 7.90
CA ASP A 256 -18.90 0.74 8.22
C ASP A 256 -18.21 -0.60 8.01
N ILE A 257 -16.90 -0.63 7.73
CA ILE A 257 -16.20 -1.89 7.43
C ILE A 257 -16.13 -2.83 8.64
N GLU A 258 -16.15 -2.30 9.86
CA GLU A 258 -16.10 -3.11 11.08
C GLU A 258 -17.48 -3.68 11.44
N THR A 259 -18.57 -2.98 11.08
CA THR A 259 -19.95 -3.35 11.43
C THR A 259 -20.67 -4.08 10.30
N ASN A 260 -20.53 -3.60 9.07
CA ASN A 260 -21.21 -4.06 7.85
C ASN A 260 -20.24 -4.65 6.82
N GLY A 261 -18.97 -4.84 7.20
CA GLY A 261 -17.97 -5.49 6.37
C GLY A 261 -18.31 -6.94 6.05
N VAL A 262 -17.60 -7.47 5.07
CA VAL A 262 -17.72 -8.87 4.69
C VAL A 262 -17.02 -9.73 5.73
N ASP A 263 -17.76 -10.65 6.33
CA ASP A 263 -17.19 -11.72 7.15
C ASP A 263 -17.41 -13.07 6.49
N ILE A 264 -16.35 -13.60 5.85
CA ILE A 264 -16.42 -14.92 5.21
C ILE A 264 -16.45 -16.08 6.24
N TYR A 265 -16.16 -15.81 7.51
CA TYR A 265 -16.15 -16.80 8.58
C TYR A 265 -17.47 -16.85 9.38
N GLY A 266 -18.12 -15.70 9.56
CA GLY A 266 -19.37 -15.55 10.33
C GLY A 266 -20.67 -15.62 9.51
N GLY A 267 -20.57 -15.70 8.19
CA GLY A 267 -21.72 -15.59 7.28
C GLY A 267 -22.06 -14.13 7.02
N TRP A 268 -22.08 -13.73 5.74
CA TRP A 268 -22.42 -12.37 5.32
C TRP A 268 -23.78 -12.37 4.64
N GLU A 269 -24.74 -11.64 5.21
CA GLU A 269 -26.12 -11.57 4.68
C GLU A 269 -26.38 -10.37 3.76
N GLY A 270 -25.42 -9.44 3.65
CA GLY A 270 -25.50 -8.30 2.75
C GLY A 270 -26.46 -7.20 3.19
N GLY A 271 -25.91 -6.00 3.38
CA GLY A 271 -26.67 -4.75 3.45
C GLY A 271 -26.47 -3.93 2.18
N GLU A 272 -27.58 -3.41 1.62
CA GLU A 272 -27.55 -2.32 0.64
C GLU A 272 -27.20 -1.02 1.39
N GLY A 273 -25.94 -0.62 1.33
CA GLY A 273 -25.50 0.65 1.89
C GLY A 273 -26.06 1.82 1.08
N GLN A 274 -26.48 2.88 1.76
CA GLN A 274 -26.85 4.14 1.12
C GLN A 274 -25.57 4.77 0.53
N MET A 275 -25.51 4.95 -0.78
CA MET A 275 -24.31 5.45 -1.46
C MET A 275 -24.53 6.87 -2.00
N ASP A 276 -23.73 7.80 -1.50
CA ASP A 276 -23.65 9.15 -2.04
C ASP A 276 -22.78 9.18 -3.29
N ILE A 277 -23.25 9.85 -4.35
CA ILE A 277 -22.49 10.11 -5.56
C ILE A 277 -21.35 11.08 -5.21
N ARG A 278 -20.11 10.69 -5.49
CA ARG A 278 -18.91 11.49 -5.21
C ARG A 278 -18.14 11.81 -6.48
N ASP A 279 -17.54 12.99 -6.51
CA ASP A 279 -16.63 13.39 -7.58
C ASP A 279 -15.28 12.68 -7.43
N THR A 280 -14.58 12.50 -8.55
CA THR A 280 -13.26 11.86 -8.61
C THR A 280 -12.15 12.65 -7.94
N ALA A 281 -12.32 13.96 -7.77
CA ALA A 281 -11.39 14.79 -7.01
C ALA A 281 -11.63 14.74 -5.48
N ASP A 282 -12.70 14.07 -5.03
CA ASP A 282 -12.95 13.85 -3.60
C ASP A 282 -11.78 13.03 -3.00
N PRO A 283 -11.11 13.52 -1.95
CA PRO A 283 -10.01 12.81 -1.32
C PRO A 283 -10.40 11.40 -0.84
N VAL A 284 -11.67 11.16 -0.49
CA VAL A 284 -12.18 9.84 -0.11
C VAL A 284 -12.18 8.91 -1.32
N VAL A 285 -12.65 9.37 -2.49
CA VAL A 285 -12.63 8.55 -3.73
C VAL A 285 -11.20 8.21 -4.13
N ILE A 286 -10.28 9.17 -4.03
CA ILE A 286 -8.86 8.97 -4.31
C ILE A 286 -8.28 7.91 -3.36
N ALA A 287 -8.52 8.04 -2.05
CA ALA A 287 -8.05 7.08 -1.06
C ALA A 287 -8.62 5.67 -1.30
N ARG A 288 -9.94 5.55 -1.56
CA ARG A 288 -10.58 4.27 -1.92
C ARG A 288 -9.89 3.63 -3.11
N TYR A 289 -9.70 4.39 -4.20
CA TYR A 289 -9.05 3.90 -5.41
C TYR A 289 -7.67 3.28 -5.11
N TRP A 290 -6.79 4.00 -4.39
CA TRP A 290 -5.42 3.55 -4.16
C TRP A 290 -5.33 2.39 -3.17
N LEU A 291 -6.12 2.40 -2.09
CA LEU A 291 -6.15 1.32 -1.09
C LEU A 291 -6.67 0.01 -1.70
N ILE A 292 -7.77 0.07 -2.45
CA ILE A 292 -8.33 -1.08 -3.18
C ILE A 292 -7.30 -1.58 -4.20
N ARG A 293 -6.72 -0.69 -5.01
CA ARG A 293 -5.74 -1.06 -6.03
C ARG A 293 -4.54 -1.78 -5.44
N TRP A 294 -4.05 -1.33 -4.29
CA TRP A 294 -2.91 -1.92 -3.61
C TRP A 294 -3.22 -3.33 -3.10
N MET A 295 -4.28 -3.49 -2.30
CA MET A 295 -4.64 -4.81 -1.76
C MET A 295 -5.00 -5.81 -2.86
N ALA A 296 -5.74 -5.39 -3.89
CA ALA A 296 -6.04 -6.24 -5.04
C ALA A 296 -4.79 -6.61 -5.84
N THR A 297 -3.80 -5.71 -5.94
CA THR A 297 -2.51 -6.02 -6.59
C THR A 297 -1.74 -7.06 -5.78
N VAL A 298 -1.62 -6.88 -4.46
CA VAL A 298 -0.99 -7.87 -3.57
C VAL A 298 -1.67 -9.24 -3.69
N ALA A 299 -3.01 -9.27 -3.72
CA ALA A 299 -3.79 -10.50 -3.85
C ALA A 299 -3.76 -11.14 -5.25
N LEU A 300 -3.34 -10.41 -6.29
CA LEU A 300 -3.13 -10.94 -7.64
C LEU A 300 -1.70 -11.39 -7.89
N THR A 301 -0.76 -11.01 -7.03
CA THR A 301 0.66 -11.32 -7.22
C THR A 301 0.92 -12.83 -7.18
N THR A 302 1.51 -13.39 -8.23
CA THR A 302 1.82 -14.83 -8.33
C THR A 302 3.24 -15.13 -8.87
N ASN A 303 3.98 -14.11 -9.33
CA ASN A 303 5.29 -14.28 -9.97
C ASN A 303 6.44 -14.00 -8.99
N ASN A 304 7.54 -14.75 -9.13
CA ASN A 304 8.73 -14.70 -8.27
C ASN A 304 9.83 -13.72 -8.74
N ASP A 305 9.50 -12.66 -9.48
CA ASP A 305 10.50 -11.65 -9.85
C ASP A 305 10.94 -10.81 -8.63
N LEU A 306 12.18 -10.33 -8.62
CA LEU A 306 12.72 -9.49 -7.52
C LEU A 306 11.91 -8.21 -7.28
N ALA A 307 11.30 -7.63 -8.32
CA ALA A 307 10.39 -6.49 -8.21
C ALA A 307 9.09 -6.82 -7.45
N VAL A 308 8.82 -8.12 -7.26
CA VAL A 308 7.57 -8.68 -6.78
C VAL A 308 7.75 -9.37 -5.42
N THR A 309 8.99 -9.56 -4.94
CA THR A 309 9.30 -10.18 -3.62
C THR A 309 8.55 -9.50 -2.47
N GLY A 310 8.49 -8.17 -2.44
CA GLY A 310 7.74 -7.45 -1.40
C GLY A 310 6.23 -7.68 -1.48
N GLN A 311 5.68 -7.75 -2.69
CA GLN A 311 4.27 -8.05 -2.89
C GLN A 311 3.93 -9.50 -2.50
N LEU A 312 4.82 -10.46 -2.78
CA LEU A 312 4.67 -11.85 -2.34
C LEU A 312 4.68 -12.00 -0.82
N LEU A 313 5.59 -11.28 -0.15
CA LEU A 313 5.63 -11.24 1.31
C LEU A 313 4.32 -10.68 1.88
N TYR A 314 3.80 -9.59 1.31
CA TYR A 314 2.52 -9.01 1.72
C TYR A 314 1.33 -9.90 1.35
N ARG A 315 1.40 -10.67 0.28
CA ARG A 315 0.38 -11.68 -0.06
C ARG A 315 0.34 -12.76 1.01
N LYS A 316 1.50 -13.24 1.47
CA LYS A 316 1.59 -14.20 2.58
C LYS A 316 1.02 -13.59 3.87
N ALA A 317 1.35 -12.34 4.19
CA ALA A 317 0.80 -11.63 5.35
C ALA A 317 -0.73 -11.49 5.27
N LEU A 318 -1.24 -11.04 4.13
CA LEU A 318 -2.66 -10.85 3.84
C LEU A 318 -3.47 -12.13 4.08
N PHE A 319 -3.05 -13.26 3.49
CA PHE A 319 -3.78 -14.51 3.64
C PHE A 319 -3.51 -15.28 4.93
N SER A 320 -2.55 -14.82 5.75
CA SER A 320 -2.37 -15.32 7.10
C SER A 320 -3.29 -14.64 8.13
N SER A 321 -4.05 -13.61 7.73
CA SER A 321 -4.89 -12.82 8.62
C SER A 321 -6.36 -12.83 8.17
N ARG A 322 -7.25 -13.28 9.07
CA ARG A 322 -8.71 -13.24 8.86
C ARG A 322 -9.20 -11.80 8.66
N LYS A 323 -8.73 -10.88 9.53
CA LYS A 323 -9.03 -9.45 9.43
C LYS A 323 -8.63 -8.87 8.09
N ALA A 324 -7.41 -9.15 7.62
CA ALA A 324 -6.93 -8.61 6.35
C ALA A 324 -7.67 -9.19 5.14
N THR A 325 -8.04 -10.47 5.20
CA THR A 325 -8.87 -11.13 4.18
C THR A 325 -10.28 -10.53 4.13
N ASN A 326 -10.97 -10.42 5.25
CA ASN A 326 -12.31 -9.81 5.34
C ASN A 326 -12.28 -8.35 4.87
N THR A 327 -11.21 -7.62 5.23
CA THR A 327 -10.97 -6.27 4.71
C THR A 327 -10.87 -6.28 3.20
N LEU A 328 -10.05 -7.15 2.60
CA LEU A 328 -9.94 -7.27 1.14
C LEU A 328 -11.29 -7.58 0.50
N LEU A 329 -12.05 -8.55 1.01
CA LEU A 329 -13.35 -8.91 0.45
C LEU A 329 -14.34 -7.73 0.49
N THR A 330 -14.34 -6.96 1.58
CA THR A 330 -15.13 -5.73 1.67
C THR A 330 -14.68 -4.72 0.64
N LEU A 331 -13.37 -4.53 0.46
CA LEU A 331 -12.81 -3.66 -0.56
C LEU A 331 -13.19 -4.09 -1.98
N LEU A 332 -13.27 -5.40 -2.27
CA LEU A 332 -13.73 -5.90 -3.57
C LEU A 332 -15.20 -5.57 -3.81
N LYS A 333 -16.07 -5.72 -2.79
CA LYS A 333 -17.48 -5.30 -2.84
C LYS A 333 -17.59 -3.81 -3.17
N GLU A 334 -16.89 -2.97 -2.41
CA GLU A 334 -16.96 -1.50 -2.55
C GLU A 334 -16.34 -0.99 -3.85
N ALA A 335 -15.33 -1.69 -4.40
CA ALA A 335 -14.65 -1.29 -5.63
C ALA A 335 -15.59 -1.21 -6.83
N VAL A 336 -16.56 -2.12 -6.90
CA VAL A 336 -17.52 -2.21 -8.02
C VAL A 336 -18.44 -0.99 -8.08
N MET A 337 -18.56 -0.27 -6.97
CA MET A 337 -19.36 0.95 -6.82
C MET A 337 -18.54 2.23 -6.94
N LEU A 338 -17.27 2.16 -7.37
CA LEU A 338 -16.49 3.37 -7.62
C LEU A 338 -16.98 4.11 -8.88
N PRO A 339 -16.73 5.44 -8.97
CA PRO A 339 -17.01 6.21 -10.17
C PRO A 339 -16.36 5.61 -11.43
N LEU A 340 -17.02 5.72 -12.58
CA LEU A 340 -16.52 5.17 -13.86
C LEU A 340 -15.10 5.63 -14.26
N PRO A 341 -14.61 6.84 -13.95
CA PRO A 341 -13.21 7.20 -14.18
C PRO A 341 -12.20 6.32 -13.43
N CYS A 342 -12.63 5.60 -12.39
CA CYS A 342 -11.84 4.60 -11.66
C CYS A 342 -11.84 3.22 -12.34
N SER A 343 -12.35 3.06 -13.57
CA SER A 343 -12.50 1.77 -14.27
C SER A 343 -11.27 0.87 -14.23
N ASN A 344 -10.06 1.44 -14.24
CA ASN A 344 -8.81 0.68 -14.13
C ASN A 344 -8.74 -0.20 -12.86
N VAL A 345 -9.18 0.31 -11.69
CA VAL A 345 -9.19 -0.50 -10.46
C VAL A 345 -10.33 -1.50 -10.47
N ILE A 346 -11.49 -1.14 -11.05
CA ILE A 346 -12.63 -2.04 -11.15
C ILE A 346 -12.29 -3.24 -12.05
N HIS A 347 -11.63 -3.02 -13.20
CA HIS A 347 -11.12 -4.10 -14.05
C HIS A 347 -10.13 -5.02 -13.32
N LYS A 348 -9.24 -4.45 -12.50
CA LYS A 348 -8.31 -5.23 -11.68
C LYS A 348 -9.05 -6.09 -10.66
N VAL A 349 -10.08 -5.54 -10.02
CA VAL A 349 -10.95 -6.29 -9.10
C VAL A 349 -11.72 -7.38 -9.83
N PHE A 350 -12.29 -7.11 -11.00
CA PHE A 350 -12.93 -8.15 -11.83
C PHE A 350 -11.96 -9.27 -12.23
N SER A 351 -10.71 -8.93 -12.55
CA SER A 351 -9.68 -9.93 -12.83
C SER A 351 -9.36 -10.82 -11.61
N LEU A 352 -9.30 -10.24 -10.41
CA LEU A 352 -9.13 -11.00 -9.17
C LEU A 352 -10.34 -11.90 -8.88
N ILE A 353 -11.55 -11.35 -9.02
CA ILE A 353 -12.80 -12.10 -8.86
C ILE A 353 -12.85 -13.27 -9.85
N ASN A 354 -12.53 -13.04 -11.13
CA ASN A 354 -12.47 -14.10 -12.14
C ASN A 354 -11.45 -15.19 -11.74
N THR A 355 -10.26 -14.78 -11.34
CA THR A 355 -9.18 -15.70 -10.93
C THR A 355 -9.64 -16.60 -9.78
N TRP A 356 -10.33 -16.05 -8.78
CA TRP A 356 -10.84 -16.81 -7.63
C TRP A 356 -12.09 -17.63 -7.93
N LEU A 357 -13.02 -17.14 -8.76
CA LEU A 357 -14.17 -17.95 -9.23
C LEU A 357 -13.71 -19.17 -10.03
N LEU A 358 -12.63 -19.02 -10.80
CA LEU A 358 -11.95 -20.11 -11.50
C LEU A 358 -11.06 -20.97 -10.59
N GLN A 359 -11.08 -20.73 -9.28
CA GLN A 359 -10.32 -21.45 -8.25
C GLN A 359 -8.80 -21.42 -8.47
N ARG A 360 -8.29 -20.36 -9.08
CA ARG A 360 -6.85 -20.16 -9.32
C ARG A 360 -6.26 -19.29 -8.22
N ASN A 361 -5.10 -19.68 -7.70
CA ASN A 361 -4.34 -18.89 -6.71
C ASN A 361 -5.21 -18.43 -5.52
N LEU A 362 -6.11 -19.31 -5.06
CA LEU A 362 -6.97 -19.03 -3.91
C LEU A 362 -6.12 -18.81 -2.65
N PRO A 363 -6.61 -18.02 -1.68
CA PRO A 363 -6.05 -18.02 -0.34
C PRO A 363 -6.01 -19.44 0.24
N PRO A 364 -4.91 -19.84 0.90
CA PRO A 364 -4.68 -21.23 1.32
C PRO A 364 -5.70 -21.79 2.30
N PHE A 365 -6.42 -20.96 3.05
CA PHE A 365 -7.48 -21.38 3.98
C PHE A 365 -8.82 -21.73 3.29
N ILE A 366 -8.97 -21.41 1.99
CA ILE A 366 -10.21 -21.69 1.25
C ILE A 366 -10.16 -23.13 0.73
N GLY A 367 -11.24 -23.89 0.97
CA GLY A 367 -11.29 -25.32 0.66
C GLY A 367 -10.63 -26.21 1.72
N GLN A 368 -10.09 -25.62 2.79
CA GLN A 368 -9.78 -26.31 4.05
C GLN A 368 -11.02 -26.30 4.96
N GLU A 369 -11.01 -27.03 6.09
CA GLU A 369 -12.17 -27.22 7.00
C GLU A 369 -12.83 -25.90 7.48
N GLU A 370 -12.17 -24.74 7.34
CA GLU A 370 -12.67 -23.44 7.81
C GLU A 370 -13.63 -22.72 6.84
N ILE A 371 -13.41 -22.75 5.52
CA ILE A 371 -14.23 -21.99 4.54
C ILE A 371 -14.50 -22.80 3.28
N ALA A 372 -15.79 -23.03 2.99
CA ALA A 372 -16.24 -23.69 1.77
C ALA A 372 -16.04 -22.80 0.53
N ILE A 373 -15.61 -23.41 -0.57
CA ILE A 373 -15.51 -22.77 -1.90
C ILE A 373 -16.87 -22.20 -2.33
N GLU A 374 -17.96 -22.90 -2.02
CA GLU A 374 -19.33 -22.45 -2.28
C GLU A 374 -19.60 -21.06 -1.69
N SER A 375 -19.26 -20.84 -0.41
CA SER A 375 -19.50 -19.56 0.27
C SER A 375 -18.74 -18.41 -0.41
N LEU A 376 -17.47 -18.64 -0.78
CA LEU A 376 -16.69 -17.66 -1.53
C LEU A 376 -17.32 -17.40 -2.91
N SER A 377 -17.67 -18.44 -3.65
CA SER A 377 -18.22 -18.29 -5.00
C SER A 377 -19.52 -17.48 -5.01
N LEU A 378 -20.43 -17.73 -4.07
CA LEU A 378 -21.68 -16.97 -3.91
C LEU A 378 -21.38 -15.49 -3.67
N LEU A 379 -20.49 -15.20 -2.72
CA LEU A 379 -20.07 -13.84 -2.38
C LEU A 379 -19.48 -13.11 -3.60
N LEU A 380 -18.57 -13.76 -4.32
CA LEU A 380 -17.90 -13.19 -5.50
C LEU A 380 -18.87 -12.93 -6.65
N ILE A 381 -19.87 -13.80 -6.85
CA ILE A 381 -20.95 -13.59 -7.83
C ILE A 381 -21.76 -12.35 -7.46
N HIS A 382 -22.12 -12.18 -6.18
CA HIS A 382 -22.83 -10.99 -5.70
C HIS A 382 -22.01 -9.72 -5.90
N PHE A 383 -20.72 -9.73 -5.55
CA PHE A 383 -19.86 -8.57 -5.78
C PHE A 383 -19.79 -8.20 -7.25
N LEU A 384 -19.57 -9.17 -8.13
CA LEU A 384 -19.48 -8.96 -9.57
C LEU A 384 -20.78 -8.36 -10.13
N THR A 385 -21.93 -8.96 -9.79
CA THR A 385 -23.23 -8.56 -10.32
C THR A 385 -23.80 -7.30 -9.67
N SER A 386 -23.27 -6.88 -8.51
CA SER A 386 -23.60 -5.59 -7.91
C SER A 386 -23.28 -4.41 -8.85
N PHE A 387 -22.35 -4.59 -9.80
CA PHE A 387 -22.03 -3.58 -10.83
C PHE A 387 -23.26 -3.04 -11.56
N PHE A 388 -24.25 -3.90 -11.83
CA PHE A 388 -25.49 -3.49 -12.51
C PHE A 388 -26.31 -2.47 -11.73
N HIS A 389 -26.06 -2.32 -10.42
CA HIS A 389 -26.71 -1.36 -9.53
C HIS A 389 -25.87 -0.11 -9.28
N SER A 390 -24.71 0.03 -9.96
CA SER A 390 -23.85 1.19 -9.79
C SER A 390 -24.57 2.49 -10.16
N PRO A 391 -24.57 3.51 -9.29
CA PRO A 391 -25.28 4.77 -9.53
C PRO A 391 -24.65 5.60 -10.67
N TYR A 392 -23.46 5.21 -11.14
CA TYR A 392 -22.74 5.89 -12.21
C TYR A 392 -23.10 5.38 -13.62
N LEU A 393 -23.78 4.24 -13.74
CA LEU A 393 -24.24 3.72 -15.04
C LEU A 393 -25.31 4.61 -15.72
N PRO A 394 -26.36 5.09 -15.01
CA PRO A 394 -27.33 6.04 -15.56
C PRO A 394 -26.71 7.30 -16.17
N ALA A 395 -25.70 7.82 -15.48
CA ALA A 395 -25.07 9.10 -15.77
C ALA A 395 -23.69 8.91 -16.44
N ALA A 396 -23.51 7.82 -17.19
CA ALA A 396 -22.20 7.45 -17.71
C ALA A 396 -21.57 8.53 -18.61
N GLY A 397 -22.38 9.30 -19.35
CA GLY A 397 -21.94 10.47 -20.14
C GLY A 397 -20.71 10.17 -21.00
N GLU A 398 -19.65 10.98 -20.84
CA GLU A 398 -18.36 10.81 -21.53
C GLU A 398 -17.62 9.51 -21.16
N ARG A 399 -17.99 8.86 -20.05
CA ARG A 399 -17.41 7.59 -19.58
C ARG A 399 -18.22 6.36 -20.00
N LEU A 400 -19.13 6.50 -20.97
CA LEU A 400 -19.88 5.39 -21.55
C LEU A 400 -18.99 4.24 -22.03
N SER A 401 -17.85 4.55 -22.66
CA SER A 401 -16.88 3.54 -23.11
C SER A 401 -16.31 2.72 -21.94
N SER A 402 -16.06 3.35 -20.79
CA SER A 402 -15.60 2.67 -19.58
C SER A 402 -16.68 1.76 -19.01
N ALA A 403 -17.94 2.22 -18.96
CA ALA A 403 -19.06 1.39 -18.53
C ALA A 403 -19.26 0.15 -19.43
N ILE A 404 -19.18 0.32 -20.76
CA ILE A 404 -19.27 -0.78 -21.72
C ILE A 404 -18.11 -1.77 -21.54
N SER A 405 -16.87 -1.27 -21.42
CA SER A 405 -15.67 -2.10 -21.19
C SER A 405 -15.79 -2.93 -19.91
N LEU A 406 -16.22 -2.32 -18.80
CA LEU A 406 -16.46 -3.02 -17.53
C LEU A 406 -17.55 -4.10 -17.68
N THR A 407 -18.64 -3.79 -18.38
CA THR A 407 -19.70 -4.77 -18.68
C THR A 407 -19.14 -5.95 -19.46
N GLN A 408 -18.33 -5.71 -20.48
CA GLN A 408 -17.71 -6.79 -21.27
C GLN A 408 -16.78 -7.66 -20.40
N SER A 409 -16.02 -7.06 -19.48
CA SER A 409 -15.16 -7.77 -18.54
C SER A 409 -15.96 -8.63 -17.55
N LEU A 410 -17.10 -8.13 -17.06
CA LEU A 410 -18.04 -8.91 -16.25
C LEU A 410 -18.59 -10.09 -17.05
N LEU A 411 -19.05 -9.85 -18.28
CA LEU A 411 -19.58 -10.89 -19.17
C LEU A 411 -18.53 -11.91 -19.60
N GLN A 412 -17.25 -11.52 -19.63
CA GLN A 412 -16.15 -12.46 -19.85
C GLN A 412 -15.99 -13.38 -18.64
N THR A 413 -16.04 -12.83 -17.42
CA THR A 413 -15.94 -13.61 -16.18
C THR A 413 -17.04 -14.67 -16.08
N THR A 414 -18.29 -14.31 -16.40
CA THR A 414 -19.41 -15.27 -16.39
C THR A 414 -19.28 -16.34 -17.47
N ARG A 415 -18.74 -16.00 -18.65
CA ARG A 415 -18.44 -16.95 -19.73
C ARG A 415 -17.31 -17.90 -19.38
N ASP A 416 -16.21 -17.39 -18.84
CA ASP A 416 -15.07 -18.20 -18.43
C ASP A 416 -15.49 -19.24 -17.39
N LEU A 417 -16.27 -18.81 -16.40
CA LEU A 417 -16.77 -19.69 -15.34
C LEU A 417 -17.74 -20.76 -15.87
N SER A 418 -18.66 -20.39 -16.76
CA SER A 418 -19.68 -21.30 -17.31
C SER A 418 -19.19 -22.13 -18.49
N ASN A 419 -17.97 -21.93 -19.00
CA ASN A 419 -17.47 -22.68 -20.15
C ASN A 419 -17.22 -24.15 -19.77
N PRO A 420 -17.84 -25.14 -20.46
CA PRO A 420 -17.65 -26.56 -20.15
C PRO A 420 -16.20 -27.04 -20.26
N SER A 421 -15.36 -26.35 -21.04
CA SER A 421 -13.94 -26.66 -21.20
C SER A 421 -13.05 -26.08 -20.10
N THR A 422 -13.61 -25.27 -19.19
CA THR A 422 -12.86 -24.68 -18.08
C THR A 422 -12.63 -25.72 -16.99
N TYR A 423 -11.36 -26.02 -16.71
CA TYR A 423 -11.00 -26.86 -15.58
C TYR A 423 -11.17 -26.09 -14.26
N LEU A 424 -11.95 -26.65 -13.33
CA LEU A 424 -12.09 -26.24 -11.94
C LEU A 424 -11.56 -27.36 -11.04
N GLN A 425 -10.84 -27.01 -9.97
CA GLN A 425 -10.29 -28.01 -9.04
C GLN A 425 -11.42 -28.78 -8.32
N ASN A 426 -12.47 -28.05 -7.94
CA ASN A 426 -13.66 -28.56 -7.29
C ASN A 426 -14.89 -28.20 -8.13
N SER A 427 -15.83 -29.13 -8.29
CA SER A 427 -17.10 -28.83 -8.93
C SER A 427 -17.90 -27.82 -8.10
N LEU A 428 -18.56 -26.88 -8.78
CA LEU A 428 -19.44 -25.91 -8.14
C LEU A 428 -20.82 -26.53 -7.90
N SER A 429 -21.42 -26.20 -6.75
CA SER A 429 -22.74 -26.72 -6.37
C SER A 429 -23.85 -26.16 -7.27
N THR A 430 -24.98 -26.86 -7.33
CA THR A 430 -26.20 -26.36 -8.00
C THR A 430 -26.62 -25.00 -7.47
N ARG A 431 -26.42 -24.73 -6.17
CA ARG A 431 -26.74 -23.43 -5.56
C ARG A 431 -25.91 -22.30 -6.16
N VAL A 432 -24.59 -22.50 -6.34
CA VAL A 432 -23.70 -21.52 -6.98
C VAL A 432 -24.16 -21.22 -8.40
N TRP A 433 -24.47 -22.26 -9.19
CA TRP A 433 -24.93 -22.09 -10.56
C TRP A 433 -26.29 -21.38 -10.66
N CYS A 434 -27.25 -21.74 -9.79
CA CYS A 434 -28.52 -21.04 -9.71
C CYS A 434 -28.35 -19.58 -9.32
N GLU A 435 -27.43 -19.27 -8.40
CA GLU A 435 -27.13 -17.90 -7.99
C GLU A 435 -26.51 -17.08 -9.13
N LEU A 436 -25.55 -17.66 -9.87
CA LEU A 436 -24.97 -17.02 -11.06
C LEU A 436 -26.07 -16.61 -12.06
N ILE A 437 -26.96 -17.54 -12.41
CA ILE A 437 -28.05 -17.28 -13.35
C ILE A 437 -29.02 -16.24 -12.79
N ARG A 438 -29.42 -16.36 -11.52
CA ARG A 438 -30.37 -15.45 -10.86
C ARG A 438 -29.84 -14.02 -10.80
N SER A 439 -28.64 -13.86 -10.27
CA SER A 439 -27.99 -12.54 -10.11
C SER A 439 -27.69 -11.89 -11.46
N LEU A 440 -27.24 -12.67 -12.46
CA LEU A 440 -27.06 -12.16 -13.82
C LEU A 440 -28.40 -11.75 -14.46
N ALA A 441 -29.44 -12.58 -14.35
CA ALA A 441 -30.75 -12.27 -14.89
C ALA A 441 -31.37 -11.01 -14.26
N ALA A 442 -31.22 -10.83 -12.94
CA ALA A 442 -31.67 -9.62 -12.24
C ALA A 442 -30.93 -8.38 -12.76
N GLY A 443 -29.61 -8.46 -12.93
CA GLY A 443 -28.80 -7.38 -13.50
C GLY A 443 -29.16 -7.06 -14.95
N VAL A 444 -29.32 -8.08 -15.80
CA VAL A 444 -29.76 -7.92 -17.20
C VAL A 444 -31.13 -7.26 -17.25
N ARG A 445 -32.09 -7.70 -16.42
CA ARG A 445 -33.41 -7.08 -16.33
C ARG A 445 -33.31 -5.60 -15.94
N ASN A 446 -32.50 -5.27 -14.94
CA ASN A 446 -32.28 -3.89 -14.52
C ASN A 446 -31.75 -3.05 -15.69
N VAL A 447 -30.68 -3.48 -16.37
CA VAL A 447 -30.08 -2.72 -17.48
C VAL A 447 -31.00 -2.62 -18.70
N THR A 448 -31.65 -3.72 -19.10
CA THR A 448 -32.51 -3.76 -20.29
C THR A 448 -33.81 -2.96 -20.12
N SER A 449 -34.24 -2.72 -18.88
CA SER A 449 -35.38 -1.85 -18.59
C SER A 449 -35.08 -0.36 -18.79
N ARG A 450 -33.80 0.01 -18.99
CA ARG A 450 -33.35 1.40 -19.11
C ARG A 450 -33.33 1.83 -20.56
N SER A 451 -33.80 3.04 -20.82
CA SER A 451 -33.75 3.69 -22.13
C SER A 451 -32.56 4.65 -22.30
N ASP A 452 -31.53 4.56 -21.47
CA ASP A 452 -30.33 5.41 -21.53
C ASP A 452 -29.29 4.88 -22.55
N ALA A 453 -28.24 5.66 -22.78
CA ALA A 453 -27.19 5.30 -23.75
C ALA A 453 -26.47 3.99 -23.38
N TYR A 454 -26.28 3.76 -22.08
CA TYR A 454 -25.66 2.54 -21.56
C TYR A 454 -26.54 1.30 -21.79
N GLY A 455 -27.84 1.37 -21.44
CA GLY A 455 -28.80 0.30 -21.66
C GLY A 455 -28.89 -0.06 -23.14
N ARG A 456 -29.00 0.93 -24.04
CA ARG A 456 -29.01 0.69 -25.49
C ARG A 456 -27.73 0.01 -26.01
N ALA A 457 -26.57 0.39 -25.49
CA ALA A 457 -25.29 -0.14 -25.95
C ALA A 457 -24.98 -1.56 -25.46
N THR A 458 -25.57 -1.99 -24.33
CA THR A 458 -25.17 -3.24 -23.65
C THR A 458 -26.25 -4.32 -23.64
N SER A 459 -27.53 -3.97 -23.79
CA SER A 459 -28.67 -4.89 -23.65
C SER A 459 -28.57 -6.15 -24.52
N GLY A 460 -28.18 -6.01 -25.80
CA GLY A 460 -28.07 -7.15 -26.71
C GLY A 460 -26.99 -8.16 -26.26
N ALA A 461 -25.80 -7.66 -25.94
CA ALA A 461 -24.69 -8.49 -25.46
C ALA A 461 -25.01 -9.15 -24.11
N LEU A 462 -25.70 -8.42 -23.22
CA LEU A 462 -26.15 -8.92 -21.92
C LEU A 462 -27.15 -10.07 -22.05
N ALA A 463 -28.18 -9.91 -22.90
CA ALA A 463 -29.18 -10.96 -23.16
C ALA A 463 -28.54 -12.21 -23.80
N GLN A 464 -27.66 -12.02 -24.80
CA GLN A 464 -26.95 -13.12 -25.45
C GLN A 464 -26.05 -13.89 -24.46
N ASN A 465 -25.35 -13.17 -23.58
CA ASN A 465 -24.50 -13.78 -22.57
C ASN A 465 -25.31 -14.61 -21.57
N LEU A 466 -26.43 -14.09 -21.06
CA LEU A 466 -27.32 -14.80 -20.14
C LEU A 466 -27.82 -16.11 -20.74
N LEU A 467 -28.26 -16.09 -22.01
CA LEU A 467 -28.69 -17.31 -22.71
C LEU A 467 -27.55 -18.33 -22.81
N GLY A 468 -26.34 -17.88 -23.18
CA GLY A 468 -25.16 -18.73 -23.25
C GLY A 468 -24.81 -19.38 -21.91
N VAL A 469 -24.79 -18.59 -20.83
CA VAL A 469 -24.56 -19.07 -19.46
C VAL A 469 -25.60 -20.10 -19.06
N ILE A 470 -26.89 -19.87 -19.31
CA ILE A 470 -27.96 -20.84 -19.00
C ILE A 470 -27.73 -22.16 -19.74
N VAL A 471 -27.41 -22.11 -21.04
CA VAL A 471 -27.16 -23.31 -21.85
C VAL A 471 -25.95 -24.08 -21.34
N PHE A 472 -24.82 -23.41 -21.11
CA PHE A 472 -23.61 -24.11 -20.66
C PHE A 472 -23.73 -24.64 -19.24
N VAL A 473 -24.33 -23.89 -18.32
CA VAL A 473 -24.61 -24.39 -16.97
C VAL A 473 -25.48 -25.63 -17.03
N ARG A 474 -26.51 -25.66 -17.88
CA ARG A 474 -27.32 -26.88 -18.07
C ARG A 474 -26.50 -28.05 -18.62
N ALA A 475 -25.57 -27.79 -19.54
CA ALA A 475 -24.67 -28.82 -20.06
C ALA A 475 -23.65 -29.34 -19.03
N ILE A 476 -23.31 -28.52 -18.02
CA ILE A 476 -22.42 -28.92 -16.92
C ILE A 476 -23.20 -29.68 -15.83
N SER A 477 -24.46 -29.30 -15.58
CA SER A 477 -25.27 -29.82 -14.46
C SER A 477 -26.19 -30.99 -14.80
N GLY A 478 -26.50 -31.19 -16.09
CA GLY A 478 -27.32 -32.28 -16.60
C GLY A 478 -26.45 -33.44 -17.04
#